data_AF-A0A4Y2B835-F1
#
_entry.id   AF-A0A4Y2B835-F1
#
_cell.length_a   1.000
_cell.length_b   1.000
_cell.length_c   1.000
_cell.angle_alpha   90.00
_cell.angle_beta   90.00
_cell.angle_gamma   90.00
#
_symmetry.space_group_name_H-M   'P 1'
#
loop_
_entity.id
_entity.type
_entity.pdbx_description
1 polymer ?
#
loop_
_entity_poly.entity_id
_entity_poly.type
_entity_poly.pdbx_seq_one_letter_code
_entity_poly.pdbx_strand_id
1 'polypeptide(L)'
;MEKWLKTETLKRSASRTEIRTTDLAAMEITVDQQDDNHEVQRPTDWSAQLADGTATSSRDETISAVIEKCFPSDEWKEDNIVHRAARFQSRRQYSSFIVHPFLNSEIDDFIKNLKRNKAPGPDGIPNEVNPTAFPFSHPRILA
;
A
#
# COMPACT_ATOMS: atom_id res chain seq x y z
N MET A 1 -45.84 -34.16 38.94
CA MET A 1 -46.94 -33.69 38.09
C MET A 1 -46.70 -32.23 37.77
N GLU A 2 -46.59 -31.72 36.53
CA GLU A 2 -46.42 -32.26 35.16
C GLU A 2 -45.92 -31.05 34.29
N LYS A 3 -45.21 -31.15 33.14
CA LYS A 3 -44.46 -32.22 32.44
C LYS A 3 -43.48 -31.56 31.43
N TRP A 4 -42.42 -32.25 31.00
CA TRP A 4 -41.39 -31.74 30.05
C TRP A 4 -41.84 -31.75 28.59
N LEU A 5 -41.21 -30.91 27.75
CA LEU A 5 -40.55 -31.18 26.44
C LEU A 5 -39.54 -30.01 26.19
N LYS A 6 -38.22 -30.19 25.93
CA LYS A 6 -37.51 -30.68 24.72
C LYS A 6 -37.62 -29.72 23.51
N THR A 7 -36.64 -29.47 22.61
CA THR A 7 -35.22 -29.88 22.33
C THR A 7 -34.73 -28.99 21.16
N GLU A 8 -33.47 -28.69 20.80
CA GLU A 8 -32.05 -28.91 21.26
C GLU A 8 -31.27 -27.58 21.00
N THR A 9 -30.02 -27.27 21.39
CA THR A 9 -28.74 -27.97 21.66
C THR A 9 -27.81 -28.22 20.44
N LEU A 10 -27.05 -27.21 20.01
CA LEU A 10 -25.85 -27.35 19.16
C LEU A 10 -24.75 -26.34 19.55
N LYS A 11 -23.91 -26.69 20.54
CA LYS A 11 -22.68 -25.94 20.86
C LYS A 11 -21.48 -26.66 20.27
N ARG A 12 -20.78 -25.99 19.35
CA ARG A 12 -19.53 -26.45 18.74
C ARG A 12 -18.47 -26.69 19.83
N SER A 13 -18.01 -27.92 19.98
CA SER A 13 -16.98 -28.29 20.95
C SER A 13 -15.63 -27.70 20.56
N ALA A 14 -14.98 -27.02 21.52
CA ALA A 14 -13.59 -26.63 21.39
C ALA A 14 -12.70 -27.77 21.91
N SER A 15 -11.74 -28.21 21.09
CA SER A 15 -10.74 -29.19 21.55
C SER A 15 -9.75 -28.49 22.47
N ARG A 16 -9.75 -28.85 23.75
CA ARG A 16 -8.79 -28.39 24.75
C ARG A 16 -7.59 -29.34 24.75
N THR A 17 -6.48 -28.92 24.16
CA THR A 17 -5.21 -29.64 24.29
C THR A 17 -4.72 -29.59 25.73
N GLU A 18 -4.41 -30.75 26.29
CA GLU A 18 -3.95 -30.92 27.66
C GLU A 18 -2.41 -30.91 27.69
N ILE A 19 -1.83 -29.83 28.20
CA ILE A 19 -0.38 -29.75 28.40
C ILE A 19 -0.03 -30.53 29.67
N ARG A 20 0.80 -31.56 29.53
CA ARG A 20 1.30 -32.37 30.65
C ARG A 20 2.58 -31.74 31.18
N THR A 21 2.56 -31.31 32.44
CA THR A 21 3.75 -30.84 33.14
C THR A 21 4.61 -32.03 33.55
N THR A 22 5.75 -32.21 32.88
CA THR A 22 6.82 -33.11 33.35
C THR A 22 7.65 -32.38 34.42
N ASP A 23 8.15 -33.12 35.42
CA ASP A 23 8.77 -32.52 36.60
C ASP A 23 10.14 -31.85 36.31
N LEU A 24 10.42 -30.74 36.99
CA LEU A 24 11.53 -29.83 36.70
C LEU A 24 12.71 -30.04 37.64
N ALA A 25 13.35 -31.21 37.54
CA ALA A 25 14.56 -31.55 38.29
C ALA A 25 15.78 -31.72 37.38
N ALA A 26 16.71 -30.75 37.45
CA ALA A 26 18.09 -30.86 36.96
C ALA A 26 18.29 -31.32 35.49
N MET A 27 17.82 -30.53 34.53
CA MET A 27 18.39 -30.53 33.17
C MET A 27 19.07 -29.17 32.93
N GLU A 28 20.38 -29.13 33.18
CA GLU A 28 21.23 -27.96 32.93
C GLU A 28 21.41 -27.79 31.42
N ILE A 29 20.86 -26.70 30.86
CA ILE A 29 20.92 -26.43 29.42
C ILE A 29 22.12 -25.52 29.16
N THR A 30 23.27 -26.11 28.83
CA THR A 30 24.43 -25.38 28.36
C THR A 30 24.14 -24.77 26.98
N VAL A 31 23.71 -23.51 26.95
CA VAL A 31 23.56 -22.73 25.72
C VAL A 31 24.97 -22.37 25.23
N ASP A 32 25.53 -23.23 24.39
CA ASP A 32 26.77 -22.95 23.68
C ASP A 32 26.47 -21.90 22.59
N GLN A 33 26.92 -20.67 22.82
CA GLN A 33 26.60 -19.54 21.96
C GLN A 33 27.50 -19.54 20.73
N GLN A 34 27.15 -20.38 19.75
CA GLN A 34 27.62 -20.26 18.37
C GLN A 34 27.28 -18.85 17.87
N ASP A 35 28.28 -17.98 17.89
CA ASP A 35 28.19 -16.63 17.37
C ASP A 35 28.30 -16.71 15.84
N ASP A 36 27.16 -17.07 15.21
CA ASP A 36 26.95 -17.27 13.77
C ASP A 36 27.05 -15.94 13.01
N ASN A 37 28.20 -15.28 13.13
CA ASN A 37 28.70 -14.20 12.29
C ASN A 37 29.08 -14.73 10.90
N HIS A 38 28.17 -15.51 10.31
CA HIS A 38 28.05 -15.60 8.87
C HIS A 38 27.71 -14.21 8.34
N GLU A 39 28.74 -13.42 8.04
CA GLU A 39 28.61 -12.33 7.08
C GLU A 39 28.08 -12.94 5.79
N VAL A 40 26.76 -12.83 5.60
CA VAL A 40 26.11 -13.23 4.35
C VAL A 40 26.60 -12.27 3.29
N GLN A 41 27.70 -12.65 2.63
CA GLN A 41 28.16 -12.05 1.39
C GLN A 41 27.02 -12.18 0.38
N ARG A 42 26.17 -11.16 0.32
CA ARG A 42 25.14 -11.02 -0.70
C ARG A 42 25.87 -11.08 -2.03
N PRO A 43 25.57 -12.06 -2.91
CA PRO A 43 26.25 -12.17 -4.18
C PRO A 43 26.11 -10.86 -4.96
N THR A 44 27.22 -10.13 -5.12
CA THR A 44 27.27 -8.89 -5.91
C THR A 44 26.98 -9.15 -7.39
N ASP A 45 27.13 -10.42 -7.81
CA ASP A 45 26.97 -10.90 -9.17
C ASP A 45 25.49 -11.08 -9.53
N TRP A 46 24.81 -9.95 -9.71
CA TRP A 46 23.44 -9.89 -10.24
C TRP A 46 23.48 -10.13 -11.76
N SER A 47 23.59 -11.41 -12.13
CA SER A 47 23.34 -11.93 -13.47
C SER A 47 21.96 -12.58 -13.54
N ALA A 48 21.32 -12.55 -14.72
CA ALA A 48 20.05 -13.22 -14.98
C ALA A 48 20.24 -14.29 -16.04
N GLN A 49 19.48 -15.39 -15.92
CA GLN A 49 19.35 -16.34 -17.03
C GLN A 49 18.39 -15.79 -18.09
N LEU A 50 18.94 -15.69 -19.30
CA LEU A 50 18.25 -15.42 -20.56
C LEU A 50 17.49 -16.67 -21.04
N ALA A 51 16.64 -16.50 -22.06
CA ALA A 51 15.77 -17.57 -22.57
C ALA A 51 16.52 -18.69 -23.34
N ASP A 52 17.78 -18.45 -23.73
CA ASP A 52 18.69 -19.43 -24.32
C ASP A 52 19.44 -20.27 -23.27
N GLY A 53 19.32 -19.93 -21.99
CA GLY A 53 20.04 -20.54 -20.86
C GLY A 53 21.37 -19.86 -20.51
N THR A 54 21.79 -18.83 -21.24
CA THR A 54 23.00 -18.06 -20.97
C THR A 54 22.79 -17.10 -19.78
N ALA A 55 23.85 -16.82 -19.02
CA ALA A 55 23.82 -15.80 -17.97
C ALA A 55 24.30 -14.45 -18.51
N THR A 56 23.59 -13.36 -18.16
CA THR A 56 23.97 -12.00 -18.58
C THR A 56 25.35 -11.62 -18.04
N SER A 57 26.20 -11.05 -18.91
CA SER A 57 27.60 -10.74 -18.63
C SER A 57 27.84 -9.26 -18.28
N SER A 58 26.86 -8.38 -18.53
CA SER A 58 26.91 -6.96 -18.15
C SER A 58 25.75 -6.56 -17.23
N ARG A 59 25.98 -5.55 -16.39
CA ARG A 59 24.93 -4.94 -15.54
C ARG A 59 23.75 -4.42 -16.35
N ASP A 60 24.01 -3.70 -17.45
CA ASP A 60 22.97 -3.12 -18.30
C ASP A 60 22.20 -4.19 -19.07
N GLU A 61 22.88 -5.29 -19.39
CA GLU A 61 22.28 -6.50 -19.97
C GLU A 61 21.36 -7.20 -18.95
N THR A 62 21.80 -7.38 -17.69
CA THR A 62 20.93 -7.92 -16.63
C THR A 62 19.73 -7.01 -16.38
N ILE A 63 19.93 -5.67 -16.35
CA ILE A 63 18.83 -4.71 -16.19
C ILE A 63 17.84 -4.86 -17.35
N SER A 64 18.32 -4.94 -18.59
CA SER A 64 17.47 -5.12 -19.78
C SER A 64 16.70 -6.44 -19.74
N ALA A 65 17.37 -7.55 -19.43
CA ALA A 65 16.75 -8.88 -19.32
C ALA A 65 15.72 -8.96 -18.18
N VAL A 66 15.97 -8.31 -17.04
CA VAL A 66 15.00 -8.22 -15.93
C VAL A 66 13.82 -7.34 -16.31
N ILE A 67 14.04 -6.22 -17.02
CA ILE A 67 12.95 -5.37 -17.52
C ILE A 67 12.07 -6.15 -18.51
N GLU A 68 12.65 -6.81 -19.51
CA GLU A 68 11.90 -7.61 -20.49
C GLU A 68 11.10 -8.75 -19.82
N LYS A 69 11.72 -9.45 -18.87
CA LYS A 69 11.12 -10.61 -18.18
C LYS A 69 10.03 -10.23 -17.18
N CYS A 70 10.13 -9.07 -16.54
CA CYS A 70 9.14 -8.59 -15.56
C CYS A 70 8.09 -7.64 -16.16
N PHE A 71 8.42 -6.96 -17.26
CA PHE A 71 7.62 -5.94 -17.93
C PHE A 71 7.71 -6.12 -19.47
N PRO A 72 7.18 -7.22 -20.02
CA PRO A 72 7.22 -7.48 -21.45
C PRO A 72 6.52 -6.37 -22.26
N SER A 73 6.95 -6.18 -23.51
CA SER A 73 6.41 -5.12 -24.36
C SER A 73 4.95 -5.39 -24.75
N ASP A 74 4.06 -4.50 -24.29
CA ASP A 74 2.62 -4.54 -24.49
C ASP A 74 2.23 -4.19 -25.96
N GLU A 75 2.20 -5.22 -26.81
CA GLU A 75 1.95 -5.15 -28.26
C GLU A 75 0.50 -4.71 -28.59
N TRP A 76 0.33 -3.46 -28.99
CA TRP A 76 -0.99 -2.89 -29.37
C TRP A 76 -1.71 -3.60 -30.53
N LYS A 77 -1.04 -4.53 -31.23
CA LYS A 77 -1.66 -5.39 -32.24
C LYS A 77 -2.54 -6.49 -31.62
N GLU A 78 -2.27 -6.88 -30.38
CA GLU A 78 -3.00 -7.93 -29.66
C GLU A 78 -4.19 -7.38 -28.86
N ASP A 79 -4.36 -6.05 -28.82
CA ASP A 79 -5.46 -5.38 -28.15
C ASP A 79 -6.84 -5.81 -28.67
N ASN A 80 -7.69 -6.31 -27.77
CA ASN A 80 -9.12 -6.20 -27.97
C ASN A 80 -9.58 -4.73 -27.92
N ILE A 81 -10.80 -4.46 -28.38
CA ILE A 81 -11.36 -3.11 -28.51
C ILE A 81 -11.33 -2.32 -27.17
N VAL A 82 -11.52 -3.00 -26.04
CA VAL A 82 -11.52 -2.38 -24.71
C VAL A 82 -10.10 -1.99 -24.28
N HIS A 83 -9.12 -2.88 -24.48
CA HIS A 83 -7.71 -2.61 -24.18
C HIS A 83 -7.20 -1.42 -25.02
N ARG A 84 -7.55 -1.39 -26.31
CA ARG A 84 -7.19 -0.29 -27.22
C ARG A 84 -7.81 1.04 -26.79
N ALA A 85 -9.06 1.04 -26.36
CA ALA A 85 -9.73 2.23 -25.84
C ALA A 85 -9.06 2.71 -24.54
N ALA A 86 -8.75 1.81 -23.61
CA ALA A 86 -8.08 2.12 -22.36
C ALA A 86 -6.67 2.69 -22.58
N ARG A 87 -5.85 2.07 -23.46
CA ARG A 87 -4.49 2.57 -23.76
C ARG A 87 -4.51 3.89 -24.55
N PHE A 88 -5.53 4.13 -25.37
CA PHE A 88 -5.74 5.46 -25.99
C PHE A 88 -6.13 6.53 -24.95
N GLN A 89 -6.95 6.17 -23.96
CA GLN A 89 -7.33 7.07 -22.87
C GLN A 89 -6.14 7.38 -21.94
N SER A 90 -5.34 6.38 -21.54
CA SER A 90 -4.16 6.62 -20.68
C SER A 90 -3.02 7.36 -21.40
N ARG A 91 -2.92 7.22 -22.73
CA ARG A 91 -2.01 8.04 -23.58
C ARG A 91 -2.46 9.49 -23.76
N ARG A 92 -3.66 9.90 -23.29
CA ARG A 92 -3.99 11.32 -23.19
C ARG A 92 -3.16 11.94 -22.09
N GLN A 93 -2.11 12.68 -22.47
CA GLN A 93 -1.50 13.64 -21.56
C GLN A 93 -2.60 14.56 -21.04
N TYR A 94 -2.82 14.54 -19.73
CA TYR A 94 -3.47 15.64 -19.05
C TYR A 94 -2.63 16.88 -19.34
N SER A 95 -3.20 17.83 -20.08
CA SER A 95 -2.49 19.07 -20.41
C SER A 95 -2.34 19.88 -19.12
N SER A 96 -1.18 19.76 -18.47
CA SER A 96 -0.80 20.51 -17.28
C SER A 96 -0.78 22.03 -17.48
N PHE A 97 -0.92 22.48 -18.74
CA PHE A 97 -1.11 23.87 -19.12
C PHE A 97 -2.47 24.46 -18.69
N ILE A 98 -3.46 23.63 -18.32
CA ILE A 98 -4.76 24.08 -17.78
C ILE A 98 -5.06 23.40 -16.45
N VAL A 99 -4.20 23.63 -15.46
CA VAL A 99 -4.65 23.74 -14.07
C VAL A 99 -5.09 25.19 -13.89
N HIS A 100 -6.36 25.49 -14.18
CA HIS A 100 -6.91 26.78 -13.78
C HIS A 100 -6.83 26.90 -12.25
N PRO A 101 -6.31 28.01 -11.70
CA PRO A 101 -6.41 28.24 -10.27
C PRO A 101 -7.90 28.33 -9.90
N PHE A 102 -8.29 27.68 -8.80
CA PHE A 102 -9.68 27.69 -8.32
C PHE A 102 -10.20 29.12 -8.21
N LEU A 103 -11.36 29.39 -8.79
CA LEU A 103 -11.98 30.71 -8.70
C LEU A 103 -12.43 30.96 -7.26
N ASN A 104 -12.32 32.20 -6.76
CA ASN A 104 -12.70 32.53 -5.39
C ASN A 104 -14.12 32.06 -5.02
N SER A 105 -15.07 32.10 -5.97
CA SER A 105 -16.43 31.58 -5.77
C SER A 105 -16.49 30.05 -5.60
N GLU A 106 -15.61 29.30 -6.26
CA GLU A 106 -15.49 27.84 -6.10
C GLU A 106 -14.89 27.48 -4.74
N ILE A 107 -13.91 28.28 -4.27
CA ILE A 107 -13.36 28.18 -2.91
C ILE A 107 -14.44 28.52 -1.87
N ASP A 108 -15.19 29.60 -2.07
CA ASP A 108 -16.31 29.99 -1.21
C ASP A 108 -17.40 28.91 -1.15
N ASP A 109 -17.78 28.34 -2.29
CA ASP A 109 -18.79 27.28 -2.37
C ASP A 109 -18.29 25.96 -1.78
N PHE A 110 -17.00 25.63 -1.92
CA PHE A 110 -16.40 24.50 -1.22
C PHE A 110 -16.46 24.71 0.31
N ILE A 111 -16.06 25.88 0.82
CA ILE A 111 -16.08 26.22 2.25
C ILE A 111 -17.52 26.18 2.80
N LYS A 112 -18.51 26.73 2.08
CA LYS A 112 -19.94 26.65 2.47
C LYS A 112 -20.43 25.21 2.63
N ASN A 113 -19.92 24.29 1.81
CA ASN A 113 -20.31 22.87 1.79
C ASN A 113 -19.45 21.96 2.68
N LEU A 114 -18.47 22.48 3.43
CA LEU A 114 -17.70 21.70 4.40
C LEU A 114 -18.61 21.14 5.51
N LYS A 115 -18.49 19.83 5.74
CA LYS A 115 -19.27 19.13 6.78
C LYS A 115 -18.76 19.49 8.16
N ARG A 116 -19.49 20.39 8.83
CA ARG A 116 -19.26 20.83 10.22
C ARG A 116 -19.35 19.69 11.24
N ASN A 117 -18.78 19.91 12.42
CA ASN A 117 -18.70 18.96 13.55
C ASN A 117 -18.04 17.62 13.19
N LYS A 118 -17.13 17.63 12.21
CA LYS A 118 -16.22 16.50 11.98
C LYS A 118 -15.04 16.56 12.95
N ALA A 119 -14.51 15.40 13.31
CA ALA A 119 -13.23 15.32 13.99
C ALA A 119 -12.14 16.00 13.12
N PRO A 120 -11.23 16.79 13.72
CA PRO A 120 -10.09 17.37 13.03
C PRO A 120 -9.19 16.35 12.34
N GLY A 121 -8.37 16.81 11.40
CA GLY A 121 -7.32 15.99 10.78
C GLY A 121 -6.14 15.72 11.73
N PRO A 122 -5.10 15.01 11.27
CA PRO A 122 -3.84 14.85 12.00
C PRO A 122 -3.10 16.17 12.27
N ASP A 123 -3.48 17.23 11.57
CA ASP A 123 -3.06 18.63 11.77
C ASP A 123 -3.78 19.34 12.94
N GLY A 124 -4.84 18.73 13.50
CA GLY A 124 -5.68 19.32 14.54
C GLY A 124 -6.62 20.42 14.04
N ILE A 125 -6.75 20.64 12.73
CA ILE A 125 -7.56 21.73 12.17
C ILE A 125 -9.04 21.28 12.04
N PRO A 126 -10.01 22.00 12.65
CA PRO A 126 -11.43 21.73 12.49
C PRO A 126 -11.99 22.31 11.18
N ASN A 127 -13.11 21.77 10.69
CA ASN A 127 -13.77 22.26 9.47
C ASN A 127 -14.43 23.64 9.65
N GLU A 128 -14.55 24.10 10.88
CA GLU A 128 -15.07 25.41 11.30
C GLU A 128 -14.07 26.54 11.00
N VAL A 129 -13.64 26.65 9.73
CA VAL A 129 -12.76 27.72 9.25
C VAL A 129 -13.46 29.06 9.41
N ASN A 130 -13.04 29.83 10.42
CA ASN A 130 -13.52 31.19 10.62
C ASN A 130 -12.83 32.12 9.61
N PRO A 131 -13.55 32.82 8.71
CA PRO A 131 -12.94 33.68 7.70
C PRO A 131 -12.14 34.87 8.29
N THR A 132 -12.30 35.20 9.57
CA THR A 132 -11.44 36.20 10.23
C THR A 132 -10.07 35.65 10.67
N ALA A 133 -9.86 34.33 10.69
CA ALA A 133 -8.58 33.72 11.07
C ALA A 133 -7.55 33.73 9.94
N PHE A 134 -8.01 33.82 8.68
CA PHE A 134 -7.17 33.93 7.49
C PHE A 134 -7.44 35.26 6.77
N PRO A 135 -6.87 36.39 7.25
CA PRO A 135 -6.87 37.61 6.47
C PRO A 135 -6.09 37.34 5.18
N PHE A 136 -6.79 37.32 4.04
CA PHE A 136 -6.15 37.32 2.73
C PHE A 136 -5.34 38.61 2.58
N SER A 137 -4.06 38.55 2.96
CA SER A 137 -3.11 39.66 2.88
C SER A 137 -2.75 39.90 1.42
N HIS A 138 -3.67 40.54 0.71
CA HIS A 138 -3.47 41.04 -0.65
C HIS A 138 -2.19 41.89 -0.65
N PRO A 139 -1.15 41.55 -1.42
CA PRO A 139 -0.06 42.47 -1.66
C PRO A 139 -0.65 43.67 -2.42
N ARG A 140 -0.82 44.79 -1.72
CA ARG A 140 -1.06 46.08 -2.36
C ARG A 140 0.19 46.45 -3.15
N ILE A 141 0.25 46.00 -4.40
CA ILE A 141 1.12 46.59 -5.41
C ILE A 141 0.58 48.00 -5.66
N LEU A 142 1.10 48.95 -4.89
CA LEU A 142 1.02 50.36 -5.25
C LEU A 142 1.93 50.57 -6.46
N ALA A 143 1.43 51.29 -7.45
CA ALA A 143 2.20 51.80 -8.58
C ALA A 143 2.85 53.14 -8.23
#